data_AF-A0A819T533-F1
#
_entry.id   AF-A0A819T533-F1
#
_cell.length_a   1.000
_cell.length_b   1.000
_cell.length_c   1.000
_cell.angle_alpha   90.00
_cell.angle_beta   90.00
_cell.angle_gamma   90.00
#
_symmetry.space_group_name_H-M   'P 1'
#
loop_
_entity.id
_entity.type
_entity.pdbx_description
1 polymer ?
#
loop_
_entity_poly.entity_id
_entity_poly.type
_entity_poly.pdbx_seq_one_letter_code
_entity_poly.pdbx_strand_id
1 'polypeptide(L)'
;MINCFRQIQILNIAIQFIGFDLDDNDSEYVNADRWQRLISTHLSNLRIFDFQYSYRGLDSFDERQAFETLINKFNLKFWIEHQWFFDWHDHQITWSNAAIFYSRNPYRRKDYVLYDQLTENIWSTRFDINEDPIDHICIHITNMIKQSIDKFQNATKLTFCNDFEVPRDFIILDLNHIFPLNVIIFLLNN
;
A
#
# COMPACT_ATOMS: atom_id res chain seq x y z
N MET A 1 -33.04 14.36 15.46
CA MET A 1 -31.56 14.50 15.40
C MET A 1 -31.03 13.43 14.48
N ILE A 2 -30.51 13.82 13.31
CA ILE A 2 -30.00 12.91 12.28
C ILE A 2 -28.51 12.69 12.59
N ASN A 3 -28.15 11.47 12.99
CA ASN A 3 -26.75 11.05 13.13
C ASN A 3 -26.12 10.99 11.74
N CYS A 4 -25.53 12.10 11.30
CA CYS A 4 -25.15 12.32 9.90
C CYS A 4 -23.64 12.15 9.61
N PHE A 5 -22.91 11.38 10.43
CA PHE A 5 -21.59 10.91 10.06
C PHE A 5 -21.44 9.44 10.46
N ARG A 6 -21.78 8.53 9.53
CA ARG A 6 -21.30 7.15 9.65
C ARG A 6 -19.80 7.20 9.50
N GLN A 7 -19.08 6.89 10.59
CA GLN A 7 -17.64 6.77 10.58
C GLN A 7 -17.25 5.75 9.50
N ILE A 8 -16.44 6.19 8.54
CA ILE A 8 -15.91 5.30 7.50
C ILE A 8 -14.99 4.31 8.20
N GLN A 9 -15.35 3.02 8.15
CA GLN A 9 -14.48 1.96 8.63
C GLN A 9 -13.53 1.55 7.50
N ILE A 10 -12.24 1.58 7.81
CA ILE A 10 -11.15 1.20 6.93
C ILE A 10 -10.37 0.11 7.64
N LEU A 11 -10.10 -0.98 6.94
CA LEU A 11 -9.23 -2.06 7.40
C LEU A 11 -8.05 -2.14 6.43
N ASN A 12 -6.86 -1.83 6.94
CA ASN A 12 -5.62 -1.89 6.19
C ASN A 12 -4.77 -3.03 6.74
N ILE A 13 -4.37 -3.95 5.86
CA ILE A 13 -3.56 -5.11 6.20
C ILE A 13 -2.40 -5.16 5.22
N ALA A 14 -1.18 -5.09 5.74
CA ALA A 14 0.03 -5.31 4.98
C ALA A 14 0.83 -6.42 5.67
N ILE A 15 1.07 -7.50 4.95
CA ILE A 15 1.75 -8.69 5.45
C ILE A 15 2.93 -8.95 4.53
N GLN A 16 4.11 -9.12 5.11
CA GLN A 16 5.32 -9.47 4.40
C GLN A 16 5.83 -10.80 4.94
N PHE A 17 5.88 -11.79 4.07
CA PHE A 17 6.43 -13.10 4.38
C PHE A 17 7.82 -13.24 3.76
N ILE A 18 8.76 -13.69 4.58
CA ILE A 18 10.15 -13.97 4.19
C ILE A 18 10.41 -15.41 4.65
N GLY A 19 10.10 -16.37 3.79
CA GLY A 19 10.30 -17.80 4.05
C GLY A 19 10.28 -18.58 2.74
N PHE A 20 10.96 -19.72 2.71
CA PHE A 20 11.13 -20.54 1.51
C PHE A 20 9.99 -21.54 1.30
N ASP A 21 9.18 -21.78 2.34
CA ASP A 21 8.03 -22.68 2.30
C ASP A 21 6.79 -21.91 2.75
N LEU A 22 5.72 -21.97 1.97
CA LEU A 22 4.37 -21.62 2.42
C LEU A 22 3.92 -22.71 3.39
N ASP A 23 4.28 -22.60 4.67
CA ASP A 23 3.69 -23.46 5.69
C ASP A 23 2.16 -23.26 5.68
N ASP A 24 1.41 -24.32 6.00
CA ASP A 24 -0.06 -24.30 6.04
C ASP A 24 -0.61 -23.15 6.92
N ASN A 25 0.17 -22.69 7.90
CA ASN A 25 -0.19 -21.56 8.76
C ASN A 25 -0.18 -20.20 8.03
N ASP A 26 0.72 -19.97 7.07
CA ASP A 26 0.79 -18.69 6.37
C ASP A 26 -0.34 -18.53 5.35
N SER A 27 -0.92 -19.67 4.92
CA SER A 27 -2.12 -19.71 4.08
C SER A 27 -3.34 -19.06 4.75
N GLU A 28 -3.35 -18.94 6.08
CA GLU A 28 -4.47 -18.36 6.83
C GLU A 28 -4.71 -16.89 6.49
N TYR A 29 -3.64 -16.14 6.23
CA TYR A 29 -3.72 -14.70 5.92
C TYR A 29 -4.26 -14.42 4.52
N VAL A 30 -4.11 -15.36 3.59
CA VAL A 30 -4.64 -15.26 2.23
C VAL A 30 -5.94 -16.05 2.05
N ASN A 31 -6.56 -16.48 3.14
CA ASN A 31 -7.84 -17.20 3.11
C ASN A 31 -9.03 -16.24 2.94
N ALA A 32 -9.56 -16.13 1.73
CA ALA A 32 -10.70 -15.27 1.41
C ALA A 32 -11.95 -15.59 2.26
N ASP A 33 -12.27 -16.87 2.49
CA ASP A 33 -13.46 -17.27 3.27
C ASP A 33 -13.36 -16.80 4.72
N ARG A 34 -12.15 -16.85 5.30
CA ARG A 34 -11.89 -16.35 6.65
C ARG A 34 -12.11 -14.85 6.72
N TRP A 35 -11.55 -14.08 5.79
CA TRP A 35 -11.74 -12.63 5.76
C TRP A 35 -13.19 -12.25 5.53
N GLN A 36 -13.87 -12.89 4.58
CA GLN A 36 -15.29 -12.69 4.35
C GLN A 36 -16.11 -12.92 5.62
N ARG A 37 -15.86 -14.02 6.33
CA ARG A 37 -16.54 -14.33 7.61
C ARG A 37 -16.28 -13.25 8.65
N LEU A 38 -15.03 -12.85 8.85
CA LEU A 38 -14.65 -11.81 9.82
C LEU A 38 -15.31 -10.47 9.49
N ILE A 39 -15.27 -10.05 8.23
CA ILE A 39 -15.86 -8.78 7.79
C ILE A 39 -17.38 -8.81 7.98
N SER A 40 -18.03 -9.89 7.54
CA SER A 40 -19.49 -10.03 7.62
C SER A 40 -20.00 -10.06 9.06
N THR A 41 -19.22 -10.63 9.99
CA THR A 41 -19.61 -10.79 11.40
C THR A 41 -19.28 -9.58 12.25
N HIS A 42 -18.14 -8.94 12.03
CA HIS A 42 -17.61 -7.93 12.95
C HIS A 42 -17.43 -6.54 12.33
N LEU A 43 -17.38 -6.43 11.00
CA LEU A 43 -17.09 -5.18 10.30
C LEU A 43 -18.17 -4.87 9.25
N SER A 44 -19.45 -4.96 9.64
CA SER A 44 -20.60 -4.78 8.73
C SER A 44 -20.72 -3.37 8.13
N ASN A 45 -19.96 -2.38 8.61
CA ASN A 45 -19.88 -1.04 8.03
C ASN A 45 -18.53 -0.78 7.34
N LEU A 46 -17.71 -1.81 7.09
CA LEU A 46 -16.45 -1.69 6.38
C LEU A 46 -16.68 -1.14 4.97
N ARG A 47 -15.97 -0.07 4.63
CA ARG A 47 -16.05 0.56 3.30
C ARG A 47 -14.81 0.30 2.47
N ILE A 48 -13.65 0.32 3.11
CA ILE A 48 -12.37 0.10 2.46
C ILE A 48 -11.71 -1.09 3.13
N PHE A 49 -11.43 -2.11 2.31
CA PHE A 49 -10.59 -3.23 2.67
C PHE A 49 -9.33 -3.14 1.83
N ASP A 50 -8.26 -2.60 2.41
CA ASP A 50 -6.95 -2.52 1.78
C ASP A 50 -6.11 -3.70 2.27
N PHE A 51 -5.70 -4.54 1.33
CA PHE A 51 -4.97 -5.76 1.62
C PHE A 51 -3.73 -5.81 0.74
N GLN A 52 -2.59 -6.13 1.35
CA GLN A 52 -1.35 -6.41 0.66
C GLN A 52 -0.67 -7.60 1.34
N TYR A 53 -0.30 -8.58 0.54
CA TYR A 53 0.44 -9.75 0.93
C TYR A 53 1.63 -9.92 0.01
N SER A 54 2.83 -9.77 0.56
CA SER A 54 4.08 -9.91 -0.16
C SER A 54 4.76 -11.22 0.23
N TYR A 55 5.14 -12.01 -0.76
CA TYR A 55 5.82 -13.29 -0.59
C TYR A 55 7.12 -13.30 -1.39
N ARG A 56 8.21 -13.76 -0.78
CA ARG A 56 9.51 -13.96 -1.43
C ARG A 56 9.81 -15.45 -1.50
N GLY A 57 10.34 -15.91 -2.64
CA GLY A 57 10.72 -17.31 -2.85
C GLY A 57 9.95 -18.02 -3.97
N LEU A 58 9.39 -17.28 -4.95
CA LEU A 58 8.62 -17.87 -6.07
C LEU A 58 9.48 -18.57 -7.11
N ASP A 59 10.12 -19.67 -6.73
CA ASP A 59 11.05 -20.35 -7.62
C ASP A 59 10.35 -21.35 -8.55
N SER A 60 9.04 -21.59 -8.39
CA SER A 60 8.29 -22.61 -9.13
C SER A 60 7.06 -22.10 -9.90
N PHE A 61 6.72 -22.82 -10.97
CA PHE A 61 5.47 -22.62 -11.72
C PHE A 61 4.22 -22.88 -10.85
N ASP A 62 4.33 -23.83 -9.92
CA ASP A 62 3.23 -24.25 -9.06
C ASP A 62 2.77 -23.12 -8.12
N GLU A 63 3.70 -22.28 -7.65
CA GLU A 63 3.35 -21.15 -6.80
C GLU A 63 2.59 -20.05 -7.56
N ARG A 64 2.88 -19.83 -8.85
CA ARG A 64 2.08 -18.91 -9.68
C ARG A 64 0.62 -19.38 -9.77
N GLN A 65 0.42 -20.67 -9.98
CA GLN A 65 -0.93 -21.26 -10.00
C GLN A 65 -1.62 -21.15 -8.62
N ALA A 66 -0.86 -21.21 -7.53
CA ALA A 66 -1.39 -20.94 -6.19
C ALA A 66 -1.89 -19.49 -6.07
N PHE A 67 -1.15 -18.49 -6.56
CA PHE A 67 -1.60 -17.09 -6.57
C PHE A 67 -2.84 -16.86 -7.45
N GLU A 68 -2.91 -17.49 -8.62
CA GLU A 68 -4.13 -17.45 -9.45
C GLU A 68 -5.34 -18.03 -8.71
N THR A 69 -5.14 -19.15 -8.01
CA THR A 69 -6.19 -19.77 -7.20
C THR A 69 -6.63 -18.86 -6.04
N LEU A 70 -5.68 -18.17 -5.39
CA LEU A 70 -5.99 -17.18 -4.36
C LEU A 70 -6.85 -16.05 -4.91
N ILE A 71 -6.47 -15.47 -6.05
CA ILE A 71 -7.23 -14.39 -6.70
C ILE A 71 -8.64 -14.82 -7.07
N ASN A 72 -8.81 -16.03 -7.59
CA ASN A 72 -10.13 -16.54 -7.92
C ASN A 72 -11.06 -16.56 -6.70
N LYS A 73 -10.54 -16.84 -5.50
CA LYS A 73 -11.32 -16.77 -4.25
C LYS A 73 -11.66 -15.34 -3.84
N PHE A 74 -10.78 -14.38 -4.12
CA PHE A 74 -11.01 -12.95 -3.90
C PHE A 74 -11.83 -12.28 -5.02
N ASN A 75 -12.21 -13.01 -6.07
CA ASN A 75 -13.12 -12.56 -7.13
C ASN A 75 -14.54 -13.14 -7.00
N LEU A 76 -14.87 -13.73 -5.84
CA LEU A 76 -16.23 -14.19 -5.56
C LEU A 76 -17.20 -13.02 -5.36
N LYS A 77 -18.50 -13.34 -5.46
CA LYS A 77 -19.61 -12.37 -5.41
C LYS A 77 -19.51 -11.38 -4.25
N PHE A 78 -19.14 -11.85 -3.06
CA PHE A 78 -18.97 -11.00 -1.88
C PHE A 78 -18.03 -9.82 -2.15
N TRP A 79 -16.84 -10.08 -2.70
CA TRP A 79 -15.83 -9.06 -2.97
C TRP A 79 -16.27 -8.08 -4.05
N ILE A 80 -16.88 -8.61 -5.12
CA ILE A 80 -17.41 -7.81 -6.24
C ILE A 80 -18.52 -6.87 -5.76
N GLU A 81 -19.45 -7.35 -4.93
CA GLU A 81 -20.54 -6.52 -4.39
C GLU A 81 -20.04 -5.38 -3.51
N HIS A 82 -18.90 -5.58 -2.83
CA HIS A 82 -18.23 -4.54 -2.05
C HIS A 82 -17.29 -3.65 -2.89
N GLN A 83 -17.15 -3.92 -4.19
CA GLN A 83 -16.21 -3.25 -5.09
C GLN A 83 -14.75 -3.33 -4.61
N TRP A 84 -14.42 -4.41 -3.90
CA TRP A 84 -13.05 -4.72 -3.52
C TRP A 84 -12.48 -5.69 -4.55
N PHE A 85 -11.63 -5.17 -5.43
CA PHE A 85 -10.97 -5.95 -6.46
C PHE A 85 -9.56 -6.29 -6.00
N PHE A 86 -9.00 -7.37 -6.54
CA PHE A 86 -7.68 -7.84 -6.16
C PHE A 86 -6.89 -8.24 -7.39
N ASP A 87 -5.58 -8.20 -7.24
CA ASP A 87 -4.65 -8.53 -8.27
C ASP A 87 -3.33 -8.99 -7.66
N TRP A 88 -2.44 -9.46 -8.51
CA TRP A 88 -1.09 -9.78 -8.13
C TRP A 88 -0.12 -9.42 -9.24
N HIS A 89 1.14 -9.27 -8.89
CA HIS A 89 2.22 -9.27 -9.85
C HIS A 89 3.43 -9.97 -9.25
N ASP A 90 4.20 -10.62 -10.11
CA ASP A 90 5.52 -11.08 -9.78
C ASP A 90 6.58 -10.02 -10.17
N HIS A 91 7.70 -10.06 -9.48
CA HIS A 91 8.89 -9.32 -9.86
C HIS A 91 10.13 -10.11 -9.47
N GLN A 92 11.13 -10.04 -10.34
CA GLN A 92 12.41 -10.68 -10.11
C GLN A 92 13.25 -9.79 -9.19
N ILE A 93 13.68 -10.34 -8.06
CA ILE A 93 14.71 -9.76 -7.19
C ILE A 93 16.02 -10.49 -7.51
N THR A 94 17.17 -9.85 -7.28
CA THR A 94 18.52 -10.30 -7.68
C THR A 94 18.83 -11.78 -7.36
N TRP A 95 18.18 -12.36 -6.34
CA TRP A 95 18.42 -13.72 -5.87
C TRP A 95 17.16 -14.56 -5.64
N SER A 96 15.97 -14.05 -5.98
CA SER A 96 14.70 -14.73 -5.75
C SER A 96 13.58 -14.07 -6.52
N ASN A 97 12.52 -14.78 -6.85
CA ASN A 97 11.28 -14.14 -7.29
C ASN A 97 10.43 -13.73 -6.09
N ALA A 98 9.69 -12.64 -6.23
CA ALA A 98 8.70 -12.21 -5.26
C ALA A 98 7.37 -11.95 -5.95
N ALA A 99 6.26 -12.21 -5.26
CA ALA A 99 4.96 -11.70 -5.66
C ALA A 99 4.37 -10.83 -4.59
N ILE A 100 3.51 -9.94 -5.07
CA ILE A 100 2.66 -9.13 -4.24
C ILE A 100 1.24 -9.41 -4.71
N PHE A 101 0.43 -9.97 -3.83
CA PHE A 101 -1.03 -9.98 -3.96
C PHE A 101 -1.58 -8.76 -3.23
N TYR A 102 -2.49 -8.02 -3.85
CA TYR A 102 -2.96 -6.77 -3.31
C TYR A 102 -4.39 -6.45 -3.75
N SER A 103 -5.12 -5.70 -2.93
CA SER A 103 -6.39 -5.11 -3.33
C SER A 103 -6.14 -4.00 -4.36
N ARG A 104 -6.74 -4.14 -5.55
CA ARG A 104 -6.96 -3.06 -6.52
C ARG A 104 -8.04 -2.16 -5.98
N ASN A 105 -7.63 -1.21 -5.16
CA ASN A 105 -8.54 -0.29 -4.52
C ASN A 105 -8.90 0.84 -5.51
N PRO A 106 -10.18 1.03 -5.88
CA PRO A 106 -10.61 2.20 -6.66
C PRO A 106 -10.55 3.51 -5.86
N TYR A 107 -10.36 3.42 -4.53
CA TYR A 107 -10.21 4.53 -3.59
C TYR A 107 -8.89 4.48 -2.84
N ARG A 108 -7.86 3.77 -3.35
CA ARG A 108 -6.54 3.84 -2.73
C ARG A 108 -6.13 5.29 -2.86
N ARG A 109 -5.98 5.97 -1.72
CA ARG A 109 -5.01 7.06 -1.67
C ARG A 109 -3.73 6.44 -2.24
N LYS A 110 -3.27 6.97 -3.38
CA LYS A 110 -1.95 6.61 -3.87
C LYS A 110 -0.98 7.18 -2.87
N ASP A 111 -0.58 6.32 -1.94
CA ASP A 111 0.51 6.58 -1.02
C ASP A 111 1.79 6.35 -1.82
N TYR A 112 2.49 7.44 -2.14
CA TYR A 112 3.78 7.37 -2.79
C TYR A 112 4.86 7.27 -1.73
N VAL A 113 5.57 6.15 -1.69
CA VAL A 113 6.61 5.93 -0.70
C VAL A 113 7.98 6.19 -1.32
N LEU A 114 8.68 7.21 -0.81
CA LEU A 114 10.04 7.57 -1.23
C LEU A 114 11.08 6.80 -0.39
N TYR A 115 11.81 5.89 -1.05
CA TYR A 115 12.98 5.17 -0.54
C TYR A 115 14.28 5.71 -1.17
N ASP A 116 15.45 5.34 -0.65
CA ASP A 116 16.78 5.80 -1.11
C ASP A 116 17.09 5.48 -2.60
N GLN A 117 18.10 6.14 -3.17
CA GLN A 117 18.59 6.13 -4.57
C GLN A 117 18.68 4.74 -5.23
N LEU A 118 18.77 3.65 -4.45
CA LEU A 118 18.73 2.28 -4.96
C LEU A 118 17.38 1.90 -5.59
N THR A 119 16.31 2.68 -5.38
CA THR A 119 14.97 2.41 -5.92
C THR A 119 14.61 3.16 -7.20
N GLU A 120 15.38 4.18 -7.64
CA GLU A 120 15.09 4.86 -8.91
C GLU A 120 15.10 3.88 -10.11
N ASN A 121 15.93 2.84 -10.08
CA ASN A 121 15.97 1.84 -11.16
C ASN A 121 14.80 0.86 -11.17
N ILE A 122 14.11 0.64 -10.04
CA ILE A 122 13.00 -0.33 -9.96
C ILE A 122 11.66 0.35 -10.25
N TRP A 123 11.52 1.64 -9.93
CA TRP A 123 10.24 2.34 -9.96
C TRP A 123 10.10 3.37 -11.10
N SER A 124 11.21 3.81 -11.73
CA SER A 124 11.18 4.71 -12.90
C SER A 124 10.55 4.10 -14.16
N THR A 125 10.32 2.79 -14.19
CA THR A 125 9.75 2.09 -15.36
C THR A 125 8.25 1.84 -15.28
N ARG A 126 7.56 2.16 -14.16
CA ARG A 126 6.18 1.66 -13.94
C ARG A 126 5.12 2.66 -13.51
N PHE A 127 5.45 3.94 -13.31
CA PHE A 127 4.43 4.95 -13.05
C PHE A 127 4.45 6.01 -14.14
N ASP A 128 3.49 5.92 -15.04
CA ASP A 128 3.02 7.10 -15.77
C ASP A 128 2.37 8.00 -14.72
N ILE A 129 3.13 8.97 -14.22
CA ILE A 129 2.71 9.98 -13.22
C ILE A 129 1.47 10.76 -13.73
N ASN A 130 1.17 10.60 -15.01
CA ASN A 130 0.08 11.24 -15.74
C ASN A 130 -1.29 10.58 -15.55
N GLU A 131 -1.40 9.33 -15.08
CA GLU A 131 -2.69 8.60 -15.14
C GLU A 131 -3.56 8.75 -13.89
N ASP A 132 -3.01 8.88 -12.66
CA ASP A 132 -3.85 9.27 -11.52
C ASP A 132 -3.13 10.15 -10.48
N PRO A 133 -3.83 11.13 -9.88
CA PRO A 133 -3.27 11.99 -8.84
C PRO A 133 -2.79 11.19 -7.62
N ILE A 134 -1.62 11.58 -7.12
CA ILE A 134 -1.04 11.05 -5.88
C ILE A 134 -1.49 11.96 -4.75
N ASP A 135 -2.27 11.42 -3.80
CA ASP A 135 -2.86 12.20 -2.71
C ASP A 135 -2.00 12.22 -1.44
N HIS A 136 -1.10 11.26 -1.26
CA HIS A 136 -0.33 11.11 -0.04
C HIS A 136 1.10 10.64 -0.35
N ILE A 137 2.10 11.21 0.32
CA ILE A 137 3.50 10.81 0.16
C ILE A 137 4.03 10.38 1.53
N CYS A 138 4.62 9.18 1.67
CA CYS A 138 5.44 8.80 2.83
C CYS A 138 6.91 8.87 2.45
N ILE A 139 7.70 9.56 3.26
CA ILE A 139 9.13 9.75 3.03
C ILE A 139 9.87 9.00 4.12
N HIS A 140 10.65 7.99 3.73
CA HIS A 140 11.49 7.25 4.67
C HIS A 140 12.86 7.90 4.84
N ILE A 141 13.46 8.48 3.78
CA ILE A 141 14.82 9.05 3.82
C ILE A 141 14.90 10.34 2.97
N THR A 142 15.81 11.23 3.36
CA THR A 142 15.74 12.69 3.24
C THR A 142 16.19 13.27 1.88
N ASN A 143 17.12 12.60 1.19
CA ASN A 143 17.73 13.13 -0.04
C ASN A 143 16.78 13.18 -1.24
N MET A 144 15.65 12.48 -1.19
CA MET A 144 14.70 12.36 -2.30
C MET A 144 13.73 13.54 -2.44
N ILE A 145 13.50 14.28 -1.35
CA ILE A 145 12.61 15.44 -1.34
C ILE A 145 13.05 16.44 -2.41
N LYS A 146 14.35 16.72 -2.52
CA LYS A 146 14.86 17.74 -3.44
C LYS A 146 14.73 17.40 -4.92
N GLN A 147 14.63 16.12 -5.28
CA GLN A 147 14.73 15.68 -6.68
C GLN A 147 13.39 15.33 -7.31
N SER A 148 12.40 14.96 -6.49
CA SER A 148 11.18 14.34 -7.00
C SER A 148 9.90 15.05 -6.58
N ILE A 149 9.96 16.02 -5.66
CA ILE A 149 8.75 16.49 -5.01
C ILE A 149 7.84 17.35 -5.90
N ASP A 150 8.41 18.04 -6.89
CA ASP A 150 7.66 18.80 -7.91
C ASP A 150 6.79 17.90 -8.80
N LYS A 151 7.00 16.58 -8.77
CA LYS A 151 6.23 15.59 -9.53
C LYS A 151 4.89 15.23 -8.86
N PHE A 152 4.64 15.70 -7.64
CA PHE A 152 3.46 15.34 -6.84
C PHE A 152 2.54 16.54 -6.56
N GLN A 153 2.18 17.29 -7.60
CA GLN A 153 1.40 18.54 -7.49
C GLN A 153 0.01 18.38 -6.85
N ASN A 154 -0.53 17.15 -6.84
CA ASN A 154 -1.85 16.85 -6.28
C ASN A 154 -1.78 16.24 -4.88
N ALA A 155 -0.60 16.09 -4.29
CA ALA A 155 -0.48 15.51 -2.97
C ALA A 155 -1.13 16.43 -1.94
N THR A 156 -1.98 15.84 -1.08
CA THR A 156 -2.73 16.54 -0.02
C THR A 156 -2.29 16.10 1.38
N LYS A 157 -1.45 15.07 1.48
CA LYS A 157 -0.88 14.57 2.73
C LYS A 157 0.59 14.22 2.57
N LEU A 158 1.37 14.44 3.62
CA LEU A 158 2.76 14.04 3.73
C LEU A 158 3.00 13.33 5.07
N THR A 159 3.68 12.19 5.06
CA THR A 159 4.09 11.46 6.27
C THR A 159 5.61 11.30 6.27
N PHE A 160 6.26 11.66 7.37
CA PHE A 160 7.67 11.38 7.62
C PHE A 160 7.77 10.09 8.44
N CYS A 161 8.43 9.08 7.87
CA CYS A 161 8.48 7.73 8.40
C CYS A 161 9.79 7.58 9.24
N ASN A 162 9.80 6.69 10.26
CA ASN A 162 10.58 6.79 11.53
C ASN A 162 12.12 7.04 11.49
N ASP A 163 12.80 7.02 10.34
CA ASP A 163 14.26 7.24 10.22
C ASP A 163 14.61 8.62 9.62
N PHE A 164 13.67 9.58 9.71
CA PHE A 164 13.79 10.88 9.07
C PHE A 164 14.66 11.85 9.89
N GLU A 165 15.98 11.80 9.71
CA GLU A 165 16.94 12.74 10.31
C GLU A 165 17.18 13.96 9.39
N VAL A 166 16.35 15.00 9.49
CA VAL A 166 16.63 16.30 8.84
C VAL A 166 16.54 17.43 9.86
N PRO A 167 17.48 18.40 9.83
CA PRO A 167 17.31 19.65 10.55
C PRO A 167 16.02 20.33 10.12
N ARG A 168 15.15 20.63 11.09
CA ARG A 168 13.79 21.17 10.92
C ARG A 168 13.68 22.33 9.91
N ASP A 169 14.71 23.18 9.83
CA ASP A 169 14.74 24.37 8.98
C ASP A 169 14.80 24.03 7.47
N PHE A 170 15.41 22.90 7.11
CA PHE A 170 15.48 22.46 5.70
C PHE A 170 14.12 21.94 5.20
N ILE A 171 13.39 21.21 6.05
CA ILE A 171 12.07 20.67 5.70
C ILE A 171 11.07 21.80 5.43
N ILE A 172 11.08 22.83 6.29
CA ILE A 172 10.11 23.93 6.20
C ILE A 172 10.29 24.72 4.89
N LEU A 173 11.53 24.93 4.46
CA LEU A 173 11.81 25.62 3.19
C LEU A 173 11.36 24.78 1.99
N ASP A 174 11.72 23.49 1.96
CA ASP A 174 11.44 22.61 0.82
C ASP A 174 9.93 22.31 0.69
N LEU A 175 9.18 22.18 1.80
CA LEU A 175 7.75 21.85 1.78
C LEU A 175 6.82 23.04 1.53
N ASN A 176 7.24 24.26 1.90
CA ASN A 176 6.42 25.47 1.73
C ASN A 176 6.01 25.72 0.27
N HIS A 177 6.80 25.20 -0.68
CA HIS A 177 6.54 25.32 -2.11
C HIS A 177 5.44 24.38 -2.63
N ILE A 178 4.99 23.42 -1.82
CA ILE A 178 4.27 22.22 -2.29
C ILE A 178 3.00 22.01 -1.48
N PHE A 179 3.12 22.12 -0.16
CA PHE A 179 2.01 22.13 0.76
C PHE A 179 1.99 23.51 1.42
N PRO A 180 0.96 24.36 1.19
CA PRO A 180 0.74 25.49 2.08
C PRO A 180 0.60 24.90 3.50
N LEU A 181 1.58 25.16 4.37
CA LEU A 181 1.93 24.43 5.61
C LEU A 181 0.84 24.37 6.70
N ASN A 182 -0.41 24.67 6.37
CA ASN A 182 -1.54 24.73 7.28
C ASN A 182 -1.98 23.32 7.77
N VAL A 183 -1.43 22.23 7.21
CA VAL A 183 -1.83 20.83 7.53
C VAL A 183 -0.61 19.89 7.56
N ILE A 184 0.35 20.12 8.46
CA ILE A 184 1.37 19.09 8.78
C ILE A 184 1.05 18.48 10.14
N ILE A 185 0.76 17.16 10.15
CA ILE A 185 0.59 16.37 11.36
C ILE A 185 1.88 15.60 11.59
N PHE A 186 2.61 15.94 12.65
CA PHE A 186 3.75 15.16 13.12
C PHE A 186 3.23 14.01 13.99
N LEU A 187 3.39 12.77 13.52
CA LEU A 187 3.22 11.58 14.36
C LEU A 187 4.59 11.23 14.94
N LEU A 188 4.91 11.80 16.10
CA LEU A 188 6.09 11.42 16.85
C LEU A 188 5.75 10.17 17.67
N ASN A 189 6.40 9.04 17.37
CA ASN A 189 6.49 7.93 18.31
C ASN A 189 7.62 8.27 19.29
N ASN A 190 7.29 8.40 20.58
CA ASN A 190 8.27 8.51 21.67
C ASN A 190 8.97 7.17 21.91
#